data_AF-A0AA36HZ57-F1
#
_entry.id   AF-A0AA36HZ57-F1
#
_cell.length_a   1.000
_cell.length_b   1.000
_cell.length_c   1.000
_cell.angle_alpha   90.00
_cell.angle_beta   90.00
_cell.angle_gamma   90.00
#
_symmetry.space_group_name_H-M   'P 1'
#
loop_
_entity.id
_entity.type
_entity.pdbx_description
1 polymer ?
#
loop_
_entity_poly.entity_id
_entity_poly.type
_entity_poly.pdbx_seq_one_letter_code
_entity_poly.pdbx_strand_id
1 'polypeptide(L)'
;MLTISIHESLAGNPDGWSEWNDTGNMYMTGLDGLSEQPCHKWEREHDRENLPWQVPQKTPVRQAPPLSSWASPLRVPLPAPVNEEPFSDTLDLPPHLSSIVDQFSDLDPAWPEEKPIEFFQPPPGLTALAAEQPLAGLEAKEVAMEEVELAPGIKIFSKRGTCRVEWRIDDLNGKLQASMARPLVSPPFAAQGLPNLRLMVFPDGREVMKNARSSERKGLYTHMIKKGPLNGALKLKADCLQCATVMTVNLIVGQVCMGPLVYDFSEQAIHGLDDFGIDWLKQVDKVNGSLTVGIEILDVRPQH
;
A
#
# COMPACT_ATOMS: atom_id res chain seq x y z
N MET A 1 25.90 -2.46 -35.49
CA MET A 1 26.48 -1.26 -34.84
C MET A 1 25.49 -0.13 -35.02
N LEU A 2 24.76 0.22 -33.97
CA LEU A 2 23.76 1.30 -33.98
C LEU A 2 24.35 2.47 -33.17
N THR A 3 24.55 3.60 -33.82
CA THR A 3 25.00 4.84 -33.21
C THR A 3 23.78 5.64 -32.80
N ILE A 4 23.56 5.83 -31.50
CA ILE A 4 22.50 6.68 -30.94
C ILE A 4 23.13 8.05 -30.68
N SER A 5 22.71 9.07 -31.42
CA SER A 5 23.07 10.46 -31.19
C SER A 5 22.08 11.08 -30.21
N ILE A 6 22.56 11.51 -29.04
CA ILE A 6 21.79 12.25 -28.05
C ILE A 6 22.02 13.74 -28.30
N HIS A 7 20.95 14.46 -28.61
CA HIS A 7 20.96 15.92 -28.72
C HIS A 7 20.79 16.52 -27.31
N GLU A 8 21.82 17.25 -26.88
CA GLU A 8 21.88 17.98 -25.62
C GLU A 8 21.21 19.36 -25.81
N SER A 9 20.01 19.54 -25.23
CA SER A 9 19.32 20.83 -25.21
C SER A 9 19.59 21.53 -23.88
N LEU A 10 20.47 22.53 -23.93
CA LEU A 10 20.63 23.57 -22.93
C LEU A 10 19.39 24.48 -22.95
N ALA A 11 18.57 24.43 -21.90
CA ALA A 11 17.56 25.44 -21.61
C ALA A 11 17.75 25.94 -20.18
N GLY A 12 17.77 27.26 -20.06
CA GLY A 12 18.30 28.02 -18.94
C GLY A 12 17.61 27.79 -17.60
N ASN A 13 18.43 27.87 -16.57
CA ASN A 13 18.09 27.98 -15.17
C ASN A 13 17.75 29.46 -14.86
N PRO A 14 16.53 29.83 -14.45
CA PRO A 14 16.30 31.12 -13.81
C PRO A 14 16.44 30.94 -12.30
N ASP A 15 17.54 31.46 -11.77
CA ASP A 15 17.80 31.57 -10.34
C ASP A 15 16.66 32.30 -9.61
N GLY A 16 16.12 31.65 -8.59
CA GLY A 16 15.09 32.20 -7.71
C GLY A 16 15.10 31.48 -6.36
N TRP A 17 16.28 31.28 -5.79
CA TRP A 17 16.41 30.79 -4.41
C TRP A 17 16.29 31.96 -3.44
N SER A 18 15.17 32.02 -2.70
CA SER A 18 15.00 32.94 -1.58
C SER A 18 15.70 32.38 -0.35
N GLU A 19 16.75 33.07 0.12
CA GLU A 19 17.35 32.86 1.43
C GLU A 19 16.31 33.09 2.54
N TRP A 20 16.22 32.14 3.48
CA TRP A 20 15.51 32.30 4.73
C TRP A 20 16.44 32.99 5.73
N ASN A 21 16.07 34.18 6.21
CA ASN A 21 16.73 34.81 7.36
C ASN A 21 15.89 34.64 8.63
N ASP A 22 16.58 34.30 9.72
CA ASP A 22 16.09 33.80 11.03
C ASP A 22 15.35 34.83 11.91
N THR A 23 14.81 35.91 11.35
CA THR A 23 14.24 37.04 12.14
C THR A 23 12.74 37.28 11.98
N GLY A 24 12.02 36.43 11.24
CA GLY A 24 10.56 36.33 11.38
C GLY A 24 9.76 37.62 11.12
N ASN A 25 10.24 38.54 10.28
CA ASN A 25 9.47 39.67 9.79
C ASN A 25 9.49 39.73 8.26
N MET A 26 8.31 39.64 7.66
CA MET A 26 8.07 39.75 6.23
C MET A 26 7.65 41.19 5.92
N TYR A 27 8.50 41.95 5.23
CA TYR A 27 8.13 43.24 4.67
C TYR A 27 7.76 43.05 3.20
N MET A 28 6.49 43.29 2.87
CA MET A 28 6.05 43.39 1.47
C MET A 28 6.22 44.84 1.02
N THR A 29 7.27 45.12 0.25
CA THR A 29 7.35 46.34 -0.57
C THR A 29 6.57 46.12 -1.86
N GLY A 30 5.66 47.04 -2.14
CA GLY A 30 4.51 46.85 -3.02
C GLY A 30 4.73 47.00 -4.51
N LEU A 31 3.60 46.99 -5.23
CA LEU A 31 3.34 47.72 -6.46
C LEU A 31 1.83 47.77 -6.71
N ASP A 32 1.42 48.95 -7.14
CA ASP A 32 0.07 49.50 -7.13
C ASP A 32 -0.89 48.91 -8.16
N GLY A 33 -2.19 49.03 -7.85
CA GLY A 33 -3.22 49.31 -8.84
C GLY A 33 -4.06 48.12 -9.29
N LEU A 34 -5.26 47.98 -8.71
CA LEU A 34 -6.54 48.21 -9.40
C LEU A 34 -7.72 47.61 -8.63
N SER A 35 -8.82 48.36 -8.63
CA SER A 35 -10.21 47.93 -8.48
C SER A 35 -10.70 47.56 -7.07
N GLU A 36 -11.21 48.59 -6.39
CA GLU A 36 -12.08 48.49 -5.22
C GLU A 36 -13.41 47.80 -5.57
N GLN A 37 -13.74 46.72 -4.85
CA GLN A 37 -15.13 46.35 -4.55
C GLN A 37 -15.28 46.12 -3.04
N PRO A 38 -16.33 46.67 -2.39
CA PRO A 38 -16.47 46.65 -0.94
C PRO A 38 -16.99 45.29 -0.46
N CYS A 39 -16.14 44.55 0.25
CA CYS A 39 -16.55 43.37 1.00
C CYS A 39 -17.11 43.78 2.36
N HIS A 40 -18.29 43.25 2.68
CA HIS A 40 -19.06 43.55 3.87
C HIS A 40 -18.27 43.35 5.17
N LYS A 41 -18.13 44.47 5.87
CA LYS A 41 -17.64 44.64 7.24
C LYS A 41 -18.55 43.86 8.20
N TRP A 42 -18.06 42.76 8.77
CA TRP A 42 -18.62 42.17 9.98
C TRP A 42 -17.89 42.74 11.19
N GLU A 43 -18.42 43.83 11.73
CA GLU A 43 -18.16 44.26 13.10
C GLU A 43 -19.09 43.48 14.03
N ARG A 44 -18.51 42.71 14.97
CA ARG A 44 -19.13 42.56 16.28
C ARG A 44 -18.06 42.42 17.36
N GLU A 45 -18.09 43.44 18.21
CA GLU A 45 -17.45 43.66 19.51
C GLU A 45 -17.39 42.40 20.39
N HIS A 46 -16.23 42.14 21.00
CA HIS A 46 -15.78 42.65 22.30
C HIS A 46 -16.60 42.05 23.45
N ASP A 47 -16.02 41.04 24.11
CA ASP A 47 -15.92 40.94 25.57
C ASP A 47 -15.14 39.66 25.93
N ARG A 48 -13.83 39.80 26.12
CA ARG A 48 -13.06 38.87 26.93
C ARG A 48 -12.28 39.68 27.94
N GLU A 49 -12.81 39.60 29.15
CA GLU A 49 -12.32 40.21 30.36
C GLU A 49 -10.83 39.92 30.59
N ASN A 50 -10.14 40.99 30.99
CA ASN A 50 -8.79 41.01 31.51
C ASN A 50 -8.59 39.94 32.61
N LEU A 51 -7.83 38.90 32.29
CA LEU A 51 -7.14 38.11 33.31
C LEU A 51 -5.71 38.65 33.46
N PRO A 52 -5.26 39.00 34.67
CA PRO A 52 -3.91 39.48 34.89
C PRO A 52 -2.91 38.36 34.62
N TRP A 53 -1.98 38.62 33.69
CA TRP A 53 -0.80 37.79 33.46
C TRP A 53 0.01 37.71 34.76
N GLN A 54 -0.12 36.59 35.48
CA GLN A 54 0.78 36.28 36.57
C GLN A 54 2.17 35.99 36.00
N VAL A 55 3.13 36.79 36.44
CA VAL A 55 4.56 36.58 36.23
C VAL A 55 4.94 35.18 36.73
N PRO A 56 5.58 34.33 35.91
CA PRO A 56 6.04 33.03 36.37
C PRO A 56 7.02 33.19 37.52
N GLN A 57 6.64 32.77 38.73
CA GLN A 57 7.58 32.70 39.84
C GLN A 57 8.63 31.63 39.53
N LYS A 58 9.90 32.04 39.64
CA LYS A 58 11.08 31.16 39.57
C LYS A 58 10.90 30.02 40.57
N THR A 59 10.65 28.83 40.05
CA THR A 59 10.70 27.60 40.84
C THR A 59 12.15 27.35 41.29
N PRO A 60 12.35 26.90 42.53
CA PRO A 60 13.68 26.54 43.01
C PRO A 60 14.23 25.37 42.20
N VAL A 61 15.50 25.53 41.80
CA VAL A 61 16.34 24.55 41.11
C VAL A 61 16.23 23.20 41.83
N ARG A 62 15.47 22.28 41.23
CA ARG A 62 15.40 20.88 41.67
C ARG A 62 16.70 20.24 41.24
N GLN A 63 17.54 19.90 42.22
CA GLN A 63 18.79 19.19 42.03
C GLN A 63 18.55 17.95 41.17
N ALA A 64 19.34 17.83 40.11
CA ALA A 64 19.32 16.69 39.20
C ALA A 64 19.56 15.40 40.00
N PRO A 65 18.76 14.34 39.81
CA PRO A 65 19.10 13.04 40.36
C PRO A 65 20.44 12.57 39.77
N PRO A 66 21.27 11.87 40.55
CA PRO A 66 22.53 11.34 40.07
C PRO A 66 22.29 10.42 38.87
N LEU A 67 23.14 10.59 37.86
CA LEU A 67 23.26 9.75 36.67
C LEU A 67 23.14 8.29 37.06
N SER A 68 21.98 7.68 36.78
CA SER A 68 21.87 6.23 36.80
C SER A 68 22.77 5.73 35.70
N SER A 69 23.82 5.01 36.11
CA SER A 69 24.65 4.19 35.25
C SER A 69 23.74 3.19 34.54
N TRP A 70 23.42 3.48 33.27
CA TRP A 70 22.85 2.48 32.38
C TRP A 70 23.87 1.37 32.29
N ALA A 71 23.56 0.29 33.01
CA ALA A 71 24.33 -0.92 33.05
C ALA A 71 24.63 -1.34 31.60
N SER A 72 25.92 -1.43 31.28
CA SER A 72 26.40 -2.06 30.06
C SER A 72 25.67 -3.40 29.90
N PRO A 73 25.08 -3.69 28.72
CA PRO A 73 24.55 -5.01 28.46
C PRO A 73 25.69 -6.01 28.69
N LEU A 74 25.45 -6.96 29.60
CA LEU A 74 26.36 -8.04 29.92
C LEU A 74 26.84 -8.66 28.61
N ARG A 75 28.13 -8.48 28.30
CA ARG A 75 28.78 -9.18 27.19
C ARG A 75 28.72 -10.66 27.52
N VAL A 76 27.73 -11.35 26.97
CA VAL A 76 27.69 -12.81 26.97
C VAL A 76 28.90 -13.27 26.16
N PRO A 77 29.84 -14.03 26.74
CA PRO A 77 30.93 -14.63 25.99
C PRO A 77 30.32 -15.51 24.90
N LEU A 78 30.57 -15.16 23.64
CA LEU A 78 30.26 -16.05 22.53
C LEU A 78 31.09 -17.33 22.72
N PRO A 79 30.48 -18.52 22.66
CA PRO A 79 31.21 -19.77 22.73
C PRO A 79 32.24 -19.81 21.60
N ALA A 80 33.42 -20.35 21.90
CA ALA A 80 34.49 -20.54 20.92
C ALA A 80 33.94 -21.32 19.70
N PRO A 81 34.39 -21.00 18.47
CA PRO A 81 33.96 -21.70 17.27
C PRO A 81 34.22 -23.21 17.46
N VAL A 82 33.14 -23.98 17.48
CA VAL A 82 33.17 -25.43 17.52
C VAL A 82 33.76 -25.87 16.18
N ASN A 83 34.85 -26.62 16.25
CA ASN A 83 35.49 -27.23 15.09
C ASN A 83 34.47 -28.15 14.41
N GLU A 84 34.04 -27.80 13.20
CA GLU A 84 33.10 -28.59 12.42
C GLU A 84 33.80 -29.86 11.95
N GLU A 85 33.65 -30.94 12.72
CA GLU A 85 33.87 -32.28 12.24
C GLU A 85 32.84 -32.58 11.12
N PRO A 86 33.23 -33.29 10.05
CA PRO A 86 32.35 -33.59 8.93
C PRO A 86 31.15 -34.41 9.41
N PHE A 87 29.97 -33.80 9.36
CA PHE A 87 28.70 -34.49 9.57
C PHE A 87 28.54 -35.56 8.49
N SER A 88 28.74 -36.82 8.88
CA SER A 88 28.27 -37.97 8.12
C SER A 88 26.77 -38.10 8.37
N ASP A 89 25.98 -37.58 7.43
CA ASP A 89 24.52 -37.67 7.40
C ASP A 89 24.06 -39.13 7.36
N THR A 90 23.91 -39.73 8.53
CA THR A 90 23.14 -40.97 8.72
C THR A 90 21.96 -40.57 9.58
N LEU A 91 20.91 -40.07 8.94
CA LEU A 91 19.63 -39.79 9.60
C LEU A 91 19.03 -41.12 10.05
N ASP A 92 19.32 -41.50 11.29
CA ASP A 92 18.66 -42.59 12.00
C ASP A 92 17.18 -42.22 12.21
N LEU A 93 16.36 -42.53 11.20
CA LEU A 93 14.92 -42.44 11.31
C LEU A 93 14.43 -43.49 12.32
N PRO A 94 13.52 -43.11 13.23
CA PRO A 94 13.02 -44.04 14.23
C PRO A 94 12.24 -45.18 13.54
N PRO A 95 12.35 -46.42 14.05
CA PRO A 95 11.93 -47.64 13.35
C PRO A 95 10.42 -47.77 13.06
N HIS A 96 9.60 -46.83 13.52
CA HIS A 96 8.17 -46.80 13.23
C HIS A 96 7.80 -46.01 11.97
N LEU A 97 8.72 -45.19 11.43
CA LEU A 97 8.46 -44.38 10.23
C LEU A 97 8.86 -45.06 8.92
N SER A 98 9.76 -46.05 8.96
CA SER A 98 10.17 -46.84 7.79
C SER A 98 9.02 -47.68 7.21
N SER A 99 8.05 -48.08 8.04
CA SER A 99 6.87 -48.87 7.62
C SER A 99 5.89 -48.08 6.73
N ILE A 100 5.82 -46.75 6.87
CA ILE A 100 4.86 -45.92 6.14
C ILE A 100 5.32 -45.71 4.69
N VAL A 101 6.63 -45.69 4.44
CA VAL A 101 7.19 -45.43 3.09
C VAL A 101 6.93 -46.60 2.14
N ASP A 102 6.92 -47.84 2.65
CA ASP A 102 6.62 -49.02 1.82
C ASP A 102 5.14 -49.10 1.39
N GLN A 103 4.22 -48.43 2.09
CA GLN A 103 2.78 -48.45 1.76
C GLN A 103 2.39 -47.63 0.53
N PHE A 104 3.26 -46.74 0.04
CA PHE A 104 2.97 -45.88 -1.12
C PHE A 104 3.57 -46.37 -2.44
N SER A 105 4.30 -47.49 -2.42
CA SER A 105 4.99 -48.01 -3.63
C SER A 105 4.07 -48.81 -4.56
N ASP A 106 2.89 -49.23 -4.09
CA ASP A 106 1.93 -50.06 -4.84
C ASP A 106 0.80 -49.26 -5.51
N LEU A 107 0.87 -47.93 -5.53
CA LEU A 107 -0.07 -47.12 -6.30
C LEU A 107 0.29 -47.17 -7.79
N ASP A 108 -0.40 -48.07 -8.49
CA ASP A 108 -0.38 -48.25 -9.94
C ASP A 108 -0.61 -46.88 -10.65
N PRO A 109 0.36 -46.36 -11.42
CA PRO A 109 0.29 -45.03 -12.05
C PRO A 109 -0.66 -44.98 -13.26
N ALA A 110 -1.63 -45.88 -13.36
CA ALA A 110 -2.64 -45.90 -14.41
C ALA A 110 -3.70 -44.80 -14.20
N TRP A 111 -3.27 -43.55 -14.33
CA TRP A 111 -4.17 -42.41 -14.51
C TRP A 111 -4.99 -42.67 -15.79
N PRO A 112 -6.34 -42.63 -15.75
CA PRO A 112 -7.13 -42.81 -16.95
C PRO A 112 -6.83 -41.68 -17.92
N GLU A 113 -6.30 -42.00 -19.10
CA GLU A 113 -6.19 -41.08 -20.23
C GLU A 113 -7.55 -40.44 -20.48
N GLU A 114 -7.66 -39.14 -20.19
CA GLU A 114 -8.84 -38.35 -20.54
C GLU A 114 -8.96 -38.33 -22.06
N LYS A 115 -9.98 -39.05 -22.57
CA LYS A 115 -10.35 -39.01 -23.98
C LYS A 115 -10.60 -37.55 -24.39
N PRO A 116 -10.01 -37.09 -25.50
CA PRO A 116 -10.27 -35.76 -26.04
C PRO A 116 -11.78 -35.53 -26.18
N ILE A 117 -12.28 -34.49 -25.53
CA ILE A 117 -13.66 -34.05 -25.65
C ILE A 117 -13.90 -33.66 -27.11
N GLU A 118 -14.63 -34.52 -27.84
CA GLU A 118 -15.01 -34.24 -29.21
C GLU A 118 -15.84 -32.96 -29.27
N PHE A 119 -15.35 -32.02 -30.08
CA PHE A 119 -16.01 -30.76 -30.41
C PHE A 119 -17.45 -31.00 -30.86
N PHE A 120 -18.42 -30.56 -30.06
CA PHE A 120 -19.80 -30.41 -30.50
C PHE A 120 -19.85 -29.39 -31.64
N GLN A 121 -19.93 -29.87 -32.88
CA GLN A 121 -20.33 -29.03 -34.00
C GLN A 121 -21.83 -28.72 -33.84
N PRO A 122 -22.24 -27.43 -33.86
CA PRO A 122 -23.64 -27.09 -33.85
C PRO A 122 -24.30 -27.66 -35.12
N PRO A 123 -25.50 -28.23 -35.01
CA PRO A 123 -26.16 -28.90 -36.13
C PRO A 123 -26.39 -27.92 -37.28
N PRO A 124 -25.96 -28.27 -38.51
CA PRO A 124 -26.19 -27.45 -39.68
C PRO A 124 -27.67 -27.51 -40.07
N GLY A 125 -28.40 -26.40 -39.92
CA GLY A 125 -29.80 -26.35 -40.36
C GLY A 125 -30.68 -25.18 -39.91
N LEU A 126 -30.18 -24.20 -39.15
CA LEU A 126 -30.99 -23.04 -38.73
C LEU A 126 -30.48 -21.75 -39.38
N THR A 127 -30.80 -21.59 -40.65
CA THR A 127 -30.73 -20.30 -41.36
C THR A 127 -32.12 -19.67 -41.39
N ALA A 128 -32.14 -18.37 -41.09
CA ALA A 128 -33.11 -17.37 -41.57
C ALA A 128 -34.53 -17.37 -40.97
N LEU A 129 -34.79 -16.36 -40.12
CA LEU A 129 -35.75 -15.26 -40.33
C LEU A 129 -36.16 -14.65 -38.97
N ALA A 130 -35.57 -13.50 -38.63
CA ALA A 130 -36.11 -12.59 -37.60
C ALA A 130 -35.60 -11.20 -37.97
N ALA A 131 -36.38 -10.39 -38.69
CA ALA A 131 -37.35 -9.47 -38.10
C ALA A 131 -36.67 -8.57 -37.07
N GLU A 132 -36.19 -7.42 -37.55
CA GLU A 132 -35.79 -6.30 -36.72
C GLU A 132 -37.01 -5.81 -35.94
N GLN A 133 -37.16 -6.29 -34.71
CA GLN A 133 -37.93 -5.59 -33.70
C GLN A 133 -36.96 -4.79 -32.84
N PRO A 134 -37.25 -3.51 -32.55
CA PRO A 134 -36.50 -2.73 -31.58
C PRO A 134 -36.74 -3.37 -30.21
N LEU A 135 -35.75 -4.12 -29.74
CA LEU A 135 -35.74 -4.80 -28.45
C LEU A 135 -35.68 -3.75 -27.34
N ALA A 136 -36.84 -3.24 -26.98
CA ALA A 136 -37.05 -2.42 -25.79
C ALA A 136 -36.73 -3.26 -24.55
N GLY A 137 -35.74 -2.83 -23.77
CA GLY A 137 -35.66 -3.13 -22.34
C GLY A 137 -35.31 -4.57 -21.98
N LEU A 138 -34.20 -5.12 -22.48
CA LEU A 138 -33.43 -6.02 -21.62
C LEU A 138 -32.74 -5.12 -20.59
N GLU A 139 -33.48 -4.77 -19.54
CA GLU A 139 -32.87 -4.25 -18.32
C GLU A 139 -31.83 -5.28 -17.90
N ALA A 140 -30.56 -4.93 -18.10
CA ALA A 140 -29.44 -5.69 -17.57
C ALA A 140 -29.69 -5.72 -16.07
N LYS A 141 -30.33 -6.79 -15.61
CA LYS A 141 -30.68 -7.01 -14.21
C LYS A 141 -29.36 -7.01 -13.48
N GLU A 142 -29.03 -5.84 -12.94
CA GLU A 142 -27.79 -5.55 -12.26
C GLU A 142 -27.67 -6.62 -11.19
N VAL A 143 -26.77 -7.58 -11.43
CA VAL A 143 -26.60 -8.72 -10.53
C VAL A 143 -26.09 -8.09 -9.25
N ALA A 144 -26.98 -8.01 -8.25
CA ALA A 144 -26.72 -7.36 -6.98
C ALA A 144 -25.36 -7.84 -6.44
N MET A 145 -24.43 -6.90 -6.30
CA MET A 145 -23.10 -7.17 -5.78
C MET A 145 -23.24 -7.41 -4.28
N GLU A 146 -22.83 -8.59 -3.82
CA GLU A 146 -22.86 -8.91 -2.40
C GLU A 146 -21.70 -8.18 -1.72
N GLU A 147 -22.04 -7.21 -0.85
CA GLU A 147 -21.09 -6.44 -0.04
C GLU A 147 -21.02 -7.05 1.36
N VAL A 148 -19.81 -7.45 1.77
CA VAL A 148 -19.53 -7.97 3.11
C VAL A 148 -18.45 -7.11 3.76
N GLU A 149 -18.77 -6.52 4.91
CA GLU A 149 -17.81 -5.79 5.75
C GLU A 149 -17.25 -6.72 6.83
N LEU A 150 -15.93 -6.94 6.83
CA LEU A 150 -15.29 -7.94 7.70
C LEU A 150 -14.58 -7.31 8.91
N ALA A 151 -13.72 -6.34 8.64
CA ALA A 151 -12.87 -5.67 9.61
C ALA A 151 -13.00 -4.15 9.42
N PRO A 152 -12.61 -3.32 10.40
CA PRO A 152 -12.75 -1.87 10.30
C PRO A 152 -12.15 -1.32 9.00
N GLY A 153 -13.03 -0.84 8.11
CA GLY A 153 -12.66 -0.27 6.82
C GLY A 153 -12.34 -1.27 5.71
N ILE A 154 -12.49 -2.60 5.89
CA ILE A 154 -12.36 -3.59 4.82
C ILE A 154 -13.73 -3.98 4.28
N LYS A 155 -13.93 -3.77 2.98
CA LYS A 155 -15.13 -4.16 2.23
C LYS A 155 -14.77 -5.18 1.15
N ILE A 156 -15.51 -6.28 1.08
CA ILE A 156 -15.35 -7.28 0.04
C ILE A 156 -16.59 -7.27 -0.84
N PHE A 157 -16.35 -7.21 -2.14
CA PHE A 157 -17.34 -7.24 -3.19
C PHE A 157 -17.09 -8.47 -4.07
N SER A 158 -18.06 -9.36 -4.10
CA SER A 158 -17.98 -10.58 -4.91
C SER A 158 -18.85 -10.45 -6.16
N LYS A 159 -18.27 -10.72 -7.33
CA LYS A 159 -18.97 -10.83 -8.62
C LYS A 159 -18.53 -12.14 -9.28
N ARG A 160 -19.37 -12.74 -10.13
CA ARG A 160 -19.08 -14.04 -10.78
C ARG A 160 -17.68 -14.04 -11.42
N GLY A 161 -16.74 -14.76 -10.80
CA GLY A 161 -15.35 -14.91 -11.25
C GLY A 161 -14.36 -13.85 -10.75
N THR A 162 -14.80 -12.77 -10.10
CA THR A 162 -13.91 -11.67 -9.66
C THR A 162 -14.21 -11.25 -8.23
N CYS A 163 -13.20 -10.97 -7.42
CA CYS A 163 -13.38 -10.48 -6.06
C CYS A 163 -12.64 -9.15 -5.87
N ARG A 164 -13.35 -8.09 -5.54
CA ARG A 164 -12.77 -6.78 -5.21
C ARG A 164 -12.75 -6.60 -3.71
N VAL A 165 -11.59 -6.30 -3.17
CA VAL A 165 -11.38 -5.97 -1.76
C VAL A 165 -10.91 -4.53 -1.67
N GLU A 166 -11.61 -3.75 -0.86
CA GLU A 166 -11.26 -2.37 -0.58
C GLU A 166 -10.90 -2.21 0.89
N TRP A 167 -9.88 -1.41 1.15
CA TRP A 167 -9.46 -0.99 2.47
C TRP A 167 -9.47 0.53 2.54
N ARG A 168 -10.35 1.05 3.37
CA ARG A 168 -10.47 2.47 3.70
C ARG A 168 -9.53 2.83 4.85
N ILE A 169 -8.65 3.79 4.60
CA ILE A 169 -7.71 4.33 5.57
C ILE A 169 -8.21 5.70 6.01
N ASP A 170 -8.88 5.77 7.16
CA ASP A 170 -9.30 7.06 7.75
C ASP A 170 -8.09 7.88 8.22
N ASP A 171 -8.20 9.21 8.15
CA ASP A 171 -7.16 10.17 8.52
C ASP A 171 -5.77 9.76 8.01
N LEU A 172 -5.65 9.64 6.68
CA LEU A 172 -4.41 9.19 6.03
C LEU A 172 -3.22 10.02 6.49
N ASN A 173 -3.39 11.35 6.56
CA ASN A 173 -2.32 12.27 6.93
C ASN A 173 -1.85 12.07 8.38
N GLY A 174 -2.78 11.91 9.34
CA GLY A 174 -2.43 11.60 10.72
C GLY A 174 -1.71 10.25 10.85
N LYS A 175 -2.19 9.21 10.15
CA LYS A 175 -1.57 7.87 10.15
C LYS A 175 -0.18 7.86 9.52
N LEU A 176 0.00 8.55 8.40
CA LEU A 176 1.30 8.66 7.75
C LEU A 176 2.29 9.44 8.61
N GLN A 177 1.86 10.52 9.27
CA GLN A 177 2.70 11.27 10.21
C GLN A 177 3.10 10.41 11.42
N ALA A 178 2.14 9.68 12.02
CA ALA A 178 2.39 8.81 13.16
C ALA A 178 3.32 7.63 12.84
N SER A 179 3.21 7.08 11.63
CA SER A 179 4.03 5.94 11.17
C SER A 179 5.45 6.33 10.75
N MET A 180 5.76 7.62 10.53
CA MET A 180 7.11 8.10 10.20
C MET A 180 7.79 7.30 9.07
N ALA A 181 7.12 7.21 7.92
CA ALA A 181 7.53 6.43 6.74
C ALA A 181 7.54 4.90 6.92
N ARG A 182 6.99 4.38 8.02
CA ARG A 182 6.70 2.95 8.13
C ARG A 182 5.47 2.60 7.28
N PRO A 183 5.41 1.37 6.73
CA PRO A 183 4.27 0.96 5.92
C PRO A 183 3.00 0.88 6.77
N LEU A 184 1.87 1.31 6.22
CA LEU A 184 0.56 1.02 6.78
C LEU A 184 0.14 -0.37 6.29
N VAL A 185 -0.38 -1.20 7.19
CA VAL A 185 -0.77 -2.58 6.88
C VAL A 185 -2.23 -2.79 7.25
N SER A 186 -3.01 -3.36 6.34
CA SER A 186 -4.41 -3.66 6.60
C SER A 186 -4.57 -4.77 7.66
N PRO A 187 -5.74 -4.84 8.31
CA PRO A 187 -6.19 -6.08 8.93
C PRO A 187 -6.09 -7.26 7.94
N PRO A 188 -5.85 -8.50 8.42
CA PRO A 188 -5.88 -9.67 7.56
C PRO A 188 -7.29 -9.90 7.03
N PHE A 189 -7.41 -10.34 5.78
CA PHE A 189 -8.68 -10.71 5.15
C PHE A 189 -8.51 -11.99 4.32
N ALA A 190 -9.64 -12.58 3.91
CA ALA A 190 -9.67 -13.73 3.02
C ALA A 190 -10.47 -13.39 1.76
N ALA A 191 -9.99 -13.80 0.59
CA ALA A 191 -10.64 -13.56 -0.69
C ALA A 191 -10.30 -14.68 -1.68
N GLN A 192 -11.27 -15.11 -2.50
CA GLN A 192 -11.09 -16.19 -3.49
C GLN A 192 -10.45 -17.48 -2.91
N GLY A 193 -10.83 -17.85 -1.68
CA GLY A 193 -10.28 -19.02 -0.98
C GLY A 193 -8.87 -18.84 -0.42
N LEU A 194 -8.22 -17.69 -0.65
CA LEU A 194 -6.90 -17.37 -0.11
C LEU A 194 -7.03 -16.74 1.28
N PRO A 195 -6.46 -17.36 2.34
CA PRO A 195 -6.49 -16.82 3.69
C PRO A 195 -5.37 -15.78 3.92
N ASN A 196 -5.49 -15.01 5.00
CA ASN A 196 -4.42 -14.15 5.55
C ASN A 196 -3.78 -13.15 4.57
N LEU A 197 -4.57 -12.63 3.63
CA LEU A 197 -4.14 -11.57 2.73
C LEU A 197 -4.08 -10.22 3.47
N ARG A 198 -3.13 -9.37 3.09
CA ARG A 198 -2.97 -8.00 3.65
C ARG A 198 -2.56 -7.01 2.57
N LEU A 199 -3.15 -5.82 2.60
CA LEU A 199 -2.70 -4.69 1.82
C LEU A 199 -1.65 -3.89 2.60
N MET A 200 -0.61 -3.47 1.91
CA MET A 200 0.48 -2.68 2.47
C MET A 200 0.66 -1.41 1.65
N VAL A 201 0.58 -0.28 2.33
CA VAL A 201 0.80 1.06 1.77
C VAL A 201 2.16 1.55 2.23
N PHE A 202 3.05 1.84 1.27
CA PHE A 202 4.38 2.39 1.54
C PHE A 202 4.43 3.82 1.01
N PRO A 203 4.45 4.86 1.88
CA PRO A 203 4.68 6.21 1.41
C PRO A 203 6.10 6.33 0.85
N ASP A 204 6.23 6.89 -0.36
CA ASP A 204 7.53 7.17 -0.94
C ASP A 204 8.03 8.54 -0.47
N GLY A 205 8.73 8.52 0.68
CA GLY A 205 9.53 9.66 1.12
C GLY A 205 11.03 9.34 1.14
N ARG A 206 11.42 8.15 0.66
CA ARG A 206 12.79 7.66 0.88
C ARG A 206 13.79 8.48 0.11
N GLU A 207 13.48 8.87 -1.11
CA GLU A 207 14.39 9.68 -1.93
C GLU A 207 14.62 11.07 -1.34
N VAL A 208 13.54 11.73 -0.94
CA VAL A 208 13.58 13.07 -0.32
C VAL A 208 14.37 13.05 1.00
N MET A 209 14.38 11.92 1.71
CA MET A 209 15.02 11.80 3.02
C MET A 209 16.48 11.32 3.00
N LYS A 210 17.01 10.82 1.87
CA LYS A 210 18.37 10.24 1.81
C LYS A 210 19.48 11.21 2.24
N ASN A 211 19.31 12.50 1.98
CA ASN A 211 20.36 13.51 2.19
C ASN A 211 20.17 14.42 3.41
N ALA A 212 19.01 14.35 4.08
CA ALA A 212 18.67 15.25 5.17
C ALA A 212 19.17 14.74 6.53
N ARG A 213 19.51 15.67 7.44
CA ARG A 213 19.81 15.33 8.86
C ARG A 213 18.54 14.85 9.57
N SER A 214 18.66 14.10 10.66
CA SER A 214 17.52 13.45 11.33
C SER A 214 16.40 14.41 11.75
N SER A 215 16.75 15.63 12.17
CA SER A 215 15.80 16.69 12.52
C SER A 215 15.05 17.24 11.29
N GLU A 216 15.74 17.42 10.18
CA GLU A 216 15.18 17.95 8.92
C GLU A 216 14.24 16.94 8.25
N ARG A 217 14.54 15.62 8.34
CA ARG A 217 13.71 14.56 7.76
C ARG A 217 12.25 14.61 8.22
N LYS A 218 12.02 14.87 9.51
CA LYS A 218 10.66 14.97 10.06
C LYS A 218 9.91 16.16 9.46
N GLY A 219 10.58 17.29 9.30
CA GLY A 219 10.01 18.50 8.69
C GLY A 219 9.65 18.25 7.22
N LEU A 220 10.59 17.70 6.44
CA LEU A 220 10.39 17.37 5.02
C LEU A 220 9.26 16.36 4.81
N TYR A 221 9.22 15.30 5.62
CA TYR A 221 8.16 14.30 5.55
C TYR A 221 6.78 14.89 5.92
N THR A 222 6.73 15.73 6.95
CA THR A 222 5.49 16.43 7.33
C THR A 222 5.03 17.38 6.21
N HIS A 223 5.97 18.05 5.54
CA HIS A 223 5.67 18.91 4.40
C HIS A 223 5.10 18.10 3.23
N MET A 224 5.73 16.98 2.88
CA MET A 224 5.30 16.08 1.81
C MET A 224 3.87 15.56 2.05
N ILE A 225 3.54 15.12 3.27
CA ILE A 225 2.19 14.65 3.60
C ILE A 225 1.15 15.78 3.53
N LYS A 226 1.52 17.01 3.91
CA LYS A 226 0.56 18.13 3.97
C LYS A 226 0.37 18.84 2.63
N LYS A 227 1.42 18.94 1.82
CA LYS A 227 1.46 19.75 0.61
C LYS A 227 1.65 18.95 -0.67
N GLY A 228 2.12 17.71 -0.56
CA GLY A 228 2.43 16.85 -1.70
C GLY A 228 3.73 17.25 -2.44
N PRO A 229 4.05 16.55 -3.53
CA PRO A 229 3.36 15.34 -3.99
C PRO A 229 3.60 14.17 -3.02
N LEU A 230 2.56 13.35 -2.78
CA LEU A 230 2.69 12.11 -2.03
C LEU A 230 2.60 10.93 -3.01
N ASN A 231 3.76 10.37 -3.33
CA ASN A 231 3.83 9.13 -4.08
C ASN A 231 3.93 7.96 -3.09
N GLY A 232 3.67 6.74 -3.58
CA GLY A 232 3.78 5.56 -2.76
C GLY A 232 3.59 4.26 -3.52
N ALA A 233 3.92 3.17 -2.85
CA ALA A 233 3.71 1.82 -3.33
C ALA A 233 2.49 1.18 -2.66
N LEU A 234 1.73 0.42 -3.43
CA LEU A 234 0.68 -0.47 -2.92
C LEU A 234 1.12 -1.91 -3.18
N LYS A 235 1.24 -2.70 -2.11
CA LYS A 235 1.65 -4.09 -2.17
C LYS A 235 0.61 -5.00 -1.52
N LEU A 236 0.44 -6.18 -2.09
CA LEU A 236 -0.31 -7.27 -1.55
C LEU A 236 0.65 -8.28 -0.92
N LYS A 237 0.41 -8.59 0.35
CA LYS A 237 1.08 -9.65 1.08
C LYS A 237 0.14 -10.84 1.21
N ALA A 238 0.62 -12.02 0.82
CA ALA A 238 -0.05 -13.28 1.05
C ALA A 238 0.79 -14.12 2.01
N ASP A 239 0.29 -14.29 3.24
CA ASP A 239 0.93 -15.12 4.24
C ASP A 239 0.31 -16.53 4.23
N CYS A 240 1.15 -17.55 4.42
CA CYS A 240 0.69 -18.92 4.70
C CYS A 240 -0.18 -19.55 3.59
N LEU A 241 0.18 -19.33 2.32
CA LEU A 241 -0.43 -20.10 1.22
C LEU A 241 0.01 -21.56 1.33
N GLN A 242 -0.96 -22.48 1.29
CA GLN A 242 -0.69 -23.92 1.37
C GLN A 242 -0.05 -24.47 0.11
N CYS A 243 -0.25 -23.80 -1.02
CA CYS A 243 0.29 -24.14 -2.33
C CYS A 243 0.87 -22.90 -3.01
N ALA A 244 1.88 -23.14 -3.86
CA ALA A 244 2.37 -22.14 -4.79
C ALA A 244 1.20 -21.64 -5.65
N THR A 245 0.98 -20.33 -5.67
CA THR A 245 -0.23 -19.72 -6.24
C THR A 245 0.16 -18.56 -7.13
N VAL A 246 -0.32 -18.58 -8.37
CA VAL A 246 -0.22 -17.47 -9.32
C VAL A 246 -1.55 -16.74 -9.35
N MET A 247 -1.52 -15.43 -9.16
CA MET A 247 -2.72 -14.61 -9.10
C MET A 247 -2.67 -13.47 -10.09
N THR A 248 -3.78 -13.22 -10.79
CA THR A 248 -3.95 -12.05 -11.67
C THR A 248 -4.82 -11.02 -10.95
N VAL A 249 -4.30 -9.81 -10.75
CA VAL A 249 -4.99 -8.76 -9.99
C VAL A 249 -4.93 -7.39 -10.66
N ASN A 250 -5.90 -6.54 -10.35
CA ASN A 250 -5.75 -5.08 -10.46
C ASN A 250 -5.52 -4.48 -9.07
N LEU A 251 -4.68 -3.45 -8.97
CA LEU A 251 -4.49 -2.66 -7.77
C LEU A 251 -5.24 -1.33 -7.88
N ILE A 252 -5.83 -0.87 -6.77
CA ILE A 252 -6.69 0.32 -6.76
C ILE A 252 -6.17 1.32 -5.71
N VAL A 253 -6.05 2.59 -6.09
CA VAL A 253 -5.75 3.71 -5.18
C VAL A 253 -6.70 4.87 -5.50
N GLY A 254 -7.65 5.12 -4.61
CA GLY A 254 -8.75 6.06 -4.82
C GLY A 254 -9.59 5.66 -6.03
N GLN A 255 -9.60 6.51 -7.05
CA GLN A 255 -10.33 6.27 -8.31
C GLN A 255 -9.47 5.64 -9.40
N VAL A 256 -8.17 5.46 -9.14
CA VAL A 256 -7.21 4.95 -10.13
C VAL A 256 -7.04 3.45 -9.96
N CYS A 257 -7.09 2.73 -11.07
CA CYS A 257 -6.91 1.29 -11.14
C CYS A 257 -5.72 0.96 -12.05
N MET A 258 -4.83 0.08 -11.60
CA MET A 258 -3.64 -0.37 -12.32
C MET A 258 -3.64 -1.89 -12.44
N GLY A 259 -3.55 -2.40 -13.66
CA GLY A 259 -3.52 -3.84 -13.95
C GLY A 259 -4.04 -4.16 -15.35
N PRO A 260 -4.13 -5.46 -15.71
CA PRO A 260 -3.88 -6.62 -14.86
C PRO A 260 -2.39 -6.86 -14.58
N LEU A 261 -2.07 -7.29 -13.36
CA LEU A 261 -0.74 -7.68 -12.88
C LEU A 261 -0.76 -9.16 -12.49
N VAL A 262 0.28 -9.90 -12.84
CA VAL A 262 0.43 -11.32 -12.51
C VAL A 262 1.48 -11.47 -11.42
N TYR A 263 1.10 -12.08 -10.31
CA TYR A 263 1.94 -12.30 -9.14
C TYR A 263 2.13 -13.79 -8.88
N ASP A 264 3.37 -14.23 -8.77
CA ASP A 264 3.74 -15.60 -8.42
C ASP A 264 4.22 -15.64 -6.96
N PHE A 265 3.34 -16.08 -6.06
CA PHE A 265 3.63 -16.14 -4.63
C PHE A 265 4.52 -17.32 -4.22
N SER A 266 5.00 -18.14 -5.17
CA SER A 266 6.03 -19.14 -4.90
C SER A 266 7.41 -18.50 -4.69
N GLU A 267 7.66 -17.37 -5.34
CA GLU A 267 8.95 -16.67 -5.28
C GLU A 267 8.99 -15.62 -4.15
N GLN A 268 7.92 -14.83 -4.00
CA GLN A 268 7.81 -13.79 -2.99
C GLN A 268 6.44 -13.74 -2.32
N ALA A 269 6.43 -13.58 -0.99
CA ALA A 269 5.18 -13.40 -0.25
C ALA A 269 4.55 -12.00 -0.44
N ILE A 270 5.27 -11.04 -1.01
CA ILE A 270 4.86 -9.65 -1.15
C ILE A 270 5.09 -9.19 -2.58
N HIS A 271 4.01 -8.88 -3.29
CA HIS A 271 4.04 -8.32 -4.63
C HIS A 271 3.31 -6.97 -4.66
N GLY A 272 3.62 -6.13 -5.63
CA GLY A 272 2.93 -4.84 -5.72
C GLY A 272 3.50 -3.94 -6.79
N LEU A 273 3.01 -2.71 -6.80
CA LEU A 273 3.46 -1.65 -7.68
C LEU A 273 4.12 -0.55 -6.85
N ASP A 274 5.36 -0.21 -7.19
CA ASP A 274 6.16 0.77 -6.45
C ASP A 274 5.75 2.23 -6.74
N ASP A 275 5.21 2.50 -7.93
CA ASP A 275 4.71 3.81 -8.33
C ASP A 275 3.45 3.69 -9.20
N PHE A 276 2.42 4.44 -8.82
CA PHE A 276 1.17 4.57 -9.58
C PHE A 276 1.21 5.75 -10.56
N GLY A 277 2.23 6.59 -10.51
CA GLY A 277 2.33 7.82 -11.30
C GLY A 277 1.26 8.87 -10.91
N ILE A 278 0.72 8.77 -9.70
CA ILE A 278 -0.33 9.68 -9.19
C ILE A 278 0.05 10.23 -7.83
N ASP A 279 -0.37 11.47 -7.58
CA ASP A 279 -0.30 12.08 -6.26
C ASP A 279 -1.47 11.58 -5.40
N TRP A 280 -1.15 10.76 -4.39
CA TRP A 280 -2.13 10.09 -3.54
C TRP A 280 -2.98 11.10 -2.75
N LEU A 281 -2.46 12.30 -2.46
CA LEU A 281 -3.24 13.35 -1.78
C LEU A 281 -4.41 13.84 -2.62
N LYS A 282 -4.34 13.75 -3.95
CA LYS A 282 -5.46 14.07 -4.84
C LYS A 282 -6.57 13.02 -4.82
N GLN A 283 -6.24 11.81 -4.36
CA GLN A 283 -7.16 10.68 -4.23
C GLN A 283 -7.81 10.61 -2.84
N VAL A 284 -7.34 11.41 -1.87
CA VAL A 284 -7.93 11.49 -0.53
C VAL A 284 -9.28 12.19 -0.60
N ASP A 285 -10.29 11.60 0.02
CA ASP A 285 -11.60 12.21 0.19
C ASP A 285 -11.47 13.45 1.08
N LYS A 286 -11.84 14.60 0.52
CA LYS A 286 -11.71 15.92 1.17
C LYS A 286 -12.63 16.08 2.37
N VAL A 287 -13.71 15.31 2.48
CA VAL A 287 -14.71 15.44 3.54
C VAL A 287 -14.22 14.77 4.82
N ASN A 288 -13.64 13.57 4.71
CA ASN A 288 -13.26 12.74 5.86
C ASN A 288 -11.74 12.52 5.97
N GLY A 289 -10.94 12.98 5.01
CA GLY A 289 -9.49 12.77 4.98
C GLY A 289 -9.10 11.29 4.79
N SER A 290 -9.98 10.47 4.24
CA SER A 290 -9.76 9.03 4.04
C SER A 290 -9.26 8.71 2.63
N LEU A 291 -8.46 7.65 2.51
CA LEU A 291 -8.03 7.10 1.23
C LEU A 291 -8.49 5.65 1.15
N THR A 292 -9.16 5.29 0.05
CA THR A 292 -9.48 3.89 -0.26
C THR A 292 -8.38 3.32 -1.12
N VAL A 293 -7.80 2.20 -0.70
CA VAL A 293 -6.93 1.37 -1.53
C VAL A 293 -7.57 0.00 -1.69
N GLY A 294 -7.22 -0.76 -2.72
CA GLY A 294 -7.87 -2.05 -2.93
C GLY A 294 -7.14 -2.94 -3.91
N ILE A 295 -7.68 -4.15 -4.03
CA ILE A 295 -7.29 -5.13 -5.04
C ILE A 295 -8.53 -5.71 -5.68
N GLU A 296 -8.45 -6.02 -6.96
CA GLU A 296 -9.45 -6.79 -7.68
C GLU A 296 -8.79 -8.06 -8.19
N ILE A 297 -9.15 -9.19 -7.59
CA ILE A 297 -8.65 -10.52 -7.96
C ILE A 297 -9.48 -11.01 -9.14
N LEU A 298 -8.80 -11.18 -10.27
CA LEU A 298 -9.39 -11.61 -11.54
C LEU A 298 -9.29 -13.13 -11.74
N ASP A 299 -8.17 -13.72 -11.33
CA ASP A 299 -7.89 -15.15 -11.50
C ASP A 299 -6.91 -15.63 -10.42
N VAL A 300 -7.11 -16.87 -9.96
CA VAL A 300 -6.25 -17.55 -8.98
C VAL A 300 -5.98 -18.95 -9.49
N ARG A 301 -4.72 -19.26 -9.80
CA ARG A 301 -4.29 -20.57 -10.29
C ARG A 301 -3.29 -21.21 -9.33
N PRO A 302 -3.51 -22.46 -8.91
CA PRO A 302 -2.47 -23.23 -8.24
C PRO A 302 -1.34 -23.52 -9.24
N GLN A 303 -0.10 -23.39 -8.79
CA GLN A 303 1.09 -23.80 -9.54
C GLN A 303 1.35 -25.27 -9.18
N HIS A 304 1.22 -26.13 -10.19
CA HIS A 304 1.48 -27.58 -10.10
C HIS A 304 2.95 -27.90 -10.31
#